data_AF-A0A6I4ZC91-F1
#
_entry.id   AF-A0A6I4ZC91-F1
#
_cell.length_a   1.000
_cell.length_b   1.000
_cell.length_c   1.000
_cell.angle_alpha   90.00
_cell.angle_beta   90.00
_cell.angle_gamma   90.00
#
_symmetry.space_group_name_H-M   'P 1'
#
loop_
_entity.id
_entity.type
_entity.pdbx_description
1 polymer ?
#
loop_
_entity_poly.entity_id
_entity_poly.type
_entity_poly.pdbx_seq_one_letter_code
_entity_poly.pdbx_strand_id
1 'polypeptide(L)'
;MPDGETLYDRVDKAIEGGEVWRAKEILRGNIRLRGYDVELYERYGRLLLDIGEISEAGKYLFLSGRQSTEYEDAISLYLTRHIPNPEHMYFSFPRAARLNDIDEYPDEVRKTLESFDFPVAVDGRLYALRRWREHGEKMRAKEPDPPQPMRVFIPTVSFRWRTVWSNLPREMTQYRSMLTLVRPPGPLEIIITALINLVLLIFLATGIWVVVNWLVGRMLVGRIQ
;
A
#
# COMPACT_ATOMS: atom_id res chain seq x y z
N MET A 1 -42.09 -1.76 -4.13
CA MET A 1 -41.76 -2.74 -5.19
C MET A 1 -42.98 -3.62 -5.34
N PRO A 2 -43.37 -4.09 -6.54
CA PRO A 2 -44.38 -5.12 -6.65
C PRO A 2 -43.89 -6.35 -5.88
N ASP A 3 -44.67 -6.78 -4.89
CA ASP A 3 -44.27 -7.79 -3.90
C ASP A 3 -44.06 -9.15 -4.61
N GLY A 4 -42.80 -9.51 -4.88
CA GLY A 4 -42.42 -10.82 -5.43
C GLY A 4 -41.49 -10.80 -6.64
N GLU A 5 -41.21 -9.65 -7.25
CA GLU A 5 -40.27 -9.60 -8.38
C GLU A 5 -38.82 -9.80 -7.91
N THR A 6 -38.17 -10.86 -8.42
CA THR A 6 -36.78 -11.17 -8.09
C THR A 6 -35.81 -10.27 -8.87
N LEU A 7 -34.54 -10.25 -8.45
CA LEU A 7 -33.48 -9.59 -9.20
C LEU A 7 -33.40 -10.11 -10.64
N TYR A 8 -33.51 -11.42 -10.81
CA TYR A 8 -33.33 -12.07 -12.09
C TYR A 8 -34.53 -11.85 -13.01
N ASP A 9 -35.75 -11.78 -12.48
CA ASP A 9 -36.93 -11.42 -13.28
C ASP A 9 -36.76 -10.05 -13.96
N ARG A 10 -36.13 -9.09 -13.26
CA ARG A 10 -35.85 -7.76 -13.82
C ARG A 10 -34.76 -7.78 -14.90
N VAL A 11 -33.79 -8.67 -14.76
CA VAL A 11 -32.73 -8.88 -15.76
C VAL A 11 -33.33 -9.52 -16.99
N ASP A 12 -34.12 -10.57 -16.81
CA ASP A 12 -34.75 -11.33 -17.88
C ASP A 12 -35.73 -10.44 -18.67
N LYS A 13 -36.59 -9.65 -18.00
CA LYS A 13 -37.44 -8.65 -18.66
C LYS A 13 -36.66 -7.62 -19.48
N ALA A 14 -35.50 -7.17 -18.98
CA ALA A 14 -34.66 -6.22 -19.72
C ALA A 14 -34.04 -6.87 -20.96
N ILE A 15 -33.60 -8.14 -20.86
CA ILE A 15 -33.08 -8.90 -22.00
C ILE A 15 -34.17 -9.14 -23.04
N GLU A 16 -35.36 -9.58 -22.61
CA GLU A 16 -36.53 -9.80 -23.48
C GLU A 16 -36.97 -8.51 -24.19
N GLY A 17 -36.86 -7.36 -23.52
CA GLY A 17 -37.12 -6.04 -24.11
C GLY A 17 -36.03 -5.53 -25.06
N GLY A 18 -34.94 -6.27 -25.27
CA GLY A 18 -33.77 -5.82 -26.04
C GLY A 18 -32.92 -4.76 -25.34
N GLU A 19 -33.20 -4.49 -24.06
CA GLU A 19 -32.50 -3.50 -23.22
C GLU A 19 -31.26 -4.13 -22.56
N VAL A 20 -30.35 -4.68 -23.36
CA VAL A 20 -29.16 -5.40 -22.84
C VAL A 20 -28.27 -4.51 -21.96
N TRP A 21 -28.18 -3.21 -22.28
CA TRP A 21 -27.49 -2.22 -21.45
C TRP A 21 -28.10 -2.14 -20.04
N ARG A 22 -29.43 -2.25 -19.93
CA ARG A 22 -30.15 -2.16 -18.67
C ARG A 22 -29.94 -3.42 -17.83
N ALA A 23 -29.99 -4.59 -18.46
CA ALA A 23 -29.62 -5.86 -17.81
C ALA A 23 -28.20 -5.79 -17.24
N LYS A 24 -27.24 -5.24 -18.02
CA LYS A 24 -25.85 -5.05 -17.60
C LYS A 24 -25.74 -4.13 -16.38
N GLU A 25 -26.47 -3.02 -16.35
CA GLU A 25 -26.51 -2.12 -15.19
C GLU A 25 -27.07 -2.78 -13.93
N ILE A 26 -28.18 -3.52 -14.07
CA ILE A 26 -28.84 -4.21 -12.95
C ILE A 26 -27.87 -5.19 -12.30
N LEU A 27 -27.26 -6.08 -13.10
CA LEU A 27 -26.31 -7.07 -12.59
C LEU A 27 -25.07 -6.42 -11.97
N ARG A 28 -24.44 -5.47 -12.68
CA ARG A 28 -23.24 -4.76 -12.20
C ARG A 28 -23.51 -3.99 -10.91
N GLY A 29 -24.68 -3.36 -10.80
CA GLY A 29 -25.11 -2.65 -9.60
C GLY A 29 -25.23 -3.61 -8.40
N ASN A 30 -25.81 -4.79 -8.62
CA ASN A 30 -26.00 -5.78 -7.56
C ASN A 30 -24.69 -6.46 -7.13
N ILE A 31 -23.72 -6.65 -8.04
CA ILE A 31 -22.39 -7.19 -7.69
C ILE A 31 -21.72 -6.30 -6.63
N ARG A 32 -21.94 -4.99 -6.70
CA ARG A 32 -21.39 -4.05 -5.70
C ARG A 32 -22.09 -4.11 -4.35
N LEU A 33 -23.36 -4.50 -4.32
CA LEU A 33 -24.22 -4.43 -3.12
C LEU A 33 -24.26 -5.74 -2.34
N ARG A 34 -24.34 -6.89 -3.03
CA ARG A 34 -24.57 -8.19 -2.41
C ARG A 34 -23.30 -8.89 -1.93
N GLY A 35 -22.13 -8.38 -2.30
CA GLY A 35 -20.87 -9.08 -2.05
C GLY A 35 -20.61 -10.16 -3.08
N TYR A 36 -19.90 -11.20 -2.68
CA TYR A 36 -19.53 -12.32 -3.55
C TYR A 36 -20.68 -13.32 -3.67
N ASP A 37 -21.25 -13.42 -4.87
CA ASP A 37 -22.42 -14.27 -5.18
C ASP A 37 -22.15 -14.99 -6.50
N VAL A 38 -21.96 -16.31 -6.43
CA VAL A 38 -21.57 -17.13 -7.58
C VAL A 38 -22.56 -17.03 -8.74
N GLU A 39 -23.86 -17.09 -8.48
CA GLU A 39 -24.89 -17.05 -9.52
C GLU A 39 -24.92 -15.68 -10.20
N LEU A 40 -24.76 -14.61 -9.41
CA LEU A 40 -24.72 -13.25 -9.94
C LEU A 40 -23.52 -13.02 -10.87
N TYR A 41 -22.35 -13.57 -10.52
CA TYR A 41 -21.14 -13.48 -11.34
C TYR A 41 -21.27 -14.29 -12.63
N GLU A 42 -21.82 -15.51 -12.56
CA GLU A 42 -22.08 -16.33 -13.74
C GLU A 42 -23.04 -15.63 -14.70
N ARG A 43 -24.21 -15.17 -14.23
CA ARG A 43 -25.20 -14.49 -15.08
C ARG A 43 -24.64 -13.24 -15.73
N TYR A 44 -23.82 -12.48 -15.00
CA TYR A 44 -23.15 -11.32 -15.58
C TYR A 44 -22.11 -11.71 -16.61
N GLY A 45 -21.30 -12.73 -16.34
CA GLY A 45 -20.34 -13.28 -17.28
C GLY A 45 -20.98 -13.78 -18.56
N ARG A 46 -22.12 -14.49 -18.47
CA ARG A 46 -22.90 -14.97 -19.61
C ARG A 46 -23.46 -13.81 -20.45
N LEU A 47 -24.08 -12.82 -19.79
CA LEU A 47 -24.59 -11.64 -20.50
C LEU A 47 -23.47 -10.91 -21.28
N LEU A 48 -22.28 -10.81 -20.68
CA LEU A 48 -21.12 -10.22 -21.34
C LEU A 48 -20.62 -11.06 -22.52
N LEU A 49 -20.67 -12.37 -22.41
CA LEU A 49 -20.32 -13.29 -23.49
C LEU A 49 -21.28 -13.14 -24.67
N ASP A 50 -22.59 -13.05 -24.40
CA ASP A 50 -23.64 -12.92 -25.41
C ASP A 50 -23.50 -11.62 -26.23
N ILE A 51 -22.98 -10.54 -25.62
CA ILE A 51 -22.70 -9.27 -26.32
C ILE A 51 -21.29 -9.17 -26.91
N GLY A 52 -20.49 -10.23 -26.83
CA GLY A 52 -19.14 -10.28 -27.40
C GLY A 52 -18.05 -9.60 -26.56
N GLU A 53 -18.31 -9.26 -25.29
CA GLU A 53 -17.30 -8.72 -24.36
C GLU A 53 -16.44 -9.82 -23.73
N ILE A 54 -15.82 -10.67 -24.56
CA ILE A 54 -15.15 -11.93 -24.17
C ILE A 54 -14.14 -11.74 -23.04
N SER A 55 -13.28 -10.72 -23.13
CA SER A 55 -12.22 -10.49 -22.13
C SER A 55 -12.76 -10.15 -20.75
N GLU A 56 -13.89 -9.44 -20.68
CA GLU A 56 -14.50 -9.07 -19.40
C GLU A 56 -15.39 -10.22 -18.91
N ALA A 57 -16.08 -10.92 -19.81
CA ALA A 57 -16.85 -12.13 -19.52
C ALA A 57 -15.99 -13.20 -18.82
N GLY A 58 -14.80 -13.48 -19.36
CA GLY A 58 -13.87 -14.48 -18.82
C GLY A 58 -13.54 -14.28 -17.35
N LYS A 59 -13.42 -13.02 -16.90
CA LYS A 59 -13.17 -12.68 -15.49
C LYS A 59 -14.33 -13.09 -14.58
N TYR A 60 -15.57 -12.75 -14.95
CA TYR A 60 -16.74 -13.06 -14.11
C TYR A 60 -17.12 -14.54 -14.19
N LEU A 61 -16.96 -15.17 -15.35
CA LEU A 61 -17.14 -16.62 -15.51
C LEU A 61 -16.11 -17.38 -14.69
N PHE A 62 -14.83 -16.99 -14.73
CA PHE A 62 -13.81 -17.54 -13.85
C PHE A 62 -14.20 -17.41 -12.38
N LEU A 63 -14.55 -16.19 -11.94
CA LEU A 63 -14.95 -15.94 -10.55
C LEU A 63 -16.24 -16.65 -10.14
N SER A 64 -17.07 -17.13 -11.05
CA SER A 64 -18.22 -17.98 -10.70
C SER A 64 -17.80 -19.41 -10.34
N GLY A 65 -16.61 -19.86 -10.75
CA GLY A 65 -16.14 -21.24 -10.57
C GLY A 65 -16.92 -22.29 -11.37
N ARG A 66 -17.88 -21.88 -12.22
CA ARG A 66 -18.61 -22.80 -13.09
C ARG A 66 -17.76 -23.16 -14.30
N GLN A 67 -17.59 -24.46 -14.53
CA GLN A 67 -16.95 -25.01 -15.73
C GLN A 67 -18.03 -25.42 -16.73
N SER A 68 -18.03 -24.77 -17.88
CA SER A 68 -18.86 -25.12 -19.04
C SER A 68 -17.97 -24.96 -20.27
N THR A 69 -18.15 -25.82 -21.27
CA THR A 69 -17.42 -25.74 -22.54
C THR A 69 -17.64 -24.40 -23.25
N GLU A 70 -18.81 -23.78 -23.05
CA GLU A 70 -19.12 -22.44 -23.57
C GLU A 70 -18.27 -21.32 -22.94
N TYR A 71 -17.71 -21.56 -21.75
CA TYR A 71 -16.97 -20.55 -20.99
C TYR A 71 -15.46 -20.69 -21.15
N GLU A 72 -14.99 -21.84 -21.63
CA GLU A 72 -13.57 -22.22 -21.68
C GLU A 72 -12.72 -21.17 -22.41
N ASP A 73 -13.14 -20.72 -23.58
CA ASP A 73 -12.38 -19.75 -24.38
C ASP A 73 -12.23 -18.41 -23.66
N ALA A 74 -13.33 -17.90 -23.08
CA ALA A 74 -13.33 -16.63 -22.37
C ALA A 74 -12.48 -16.70 -21.10
N ILE A 75 -12.63 -17.78 -20.31
CA ILE A 75 -11.85 -18.02 -19.09
C ILE A 75 -10.36 -18.18 -19.44
N SER A 76 -10.03 -18.97 -20.46
CA SER A 76 -8.66 -19.21 -20.91
C SER A 76 -7.98 -17.93 -21.38
N LEU A 77 -8.70 -17.09 -22.13
CA LEU A 77 -8.21 -15.78 -22.55
C LEU A 77 -7.89 -14.88 -21.35
N TYR A 78 -8.80 -14.85 -20.37
CA TYR A 78 -8.61 -14.07 -19.15
C TYR A 78 -7.41 -14.56 -18.33
N LEU A 79 -7.31 -15.87 -18.10
CA LEU A 79 -6.21 -16.48 -17.34
C LEU A 79 -4.88 -16.24 -18.04
N THR A 80 -4.76 -16.55 -19.33
CA THR A 80 -3.51 -16.41 -20.10
C THR A 80 -2.93 -15.00 -20.02
N ARG A 81 -3.77 -13.96 -20.01
CA ARG A 81 -3.33 -12.56 -19.85
C ARG A 81 -2.70 -12.29 -18.48
N HIS A 82 -3.09 -13.02 -17.44
CA HIS A 82 -2.68 -12.78 -16.06
C HIS A 82 -1.72 -13.83 -15.50
N ILE A 83 -1.50 -14.97 -16.18
CA ILE A 83 -0.48 -15.98 -15.80
C ILE A 83 0.88 -15.36 -15.44
N PRO A 84 1.43 -14.39 -16.20
CA PRO A 84 2.74 -13.82 -15.87
C PRO A 84 2.78 -13.02 -14.56
N ASN A 85 1.61 -12.60 -14.05
CA ASN A 85 1.50 -11.79 -12.85
C ASN A 85 0.18 -12.07 -12.11
N PRO A 86 0.13 -13.11 -11.26
CA PRO A 86 -1.08 -13.50 -10.51
C PRO A 86 -1.63 -12.39 -9.62
N GLU A 87 -0.78 -11.46 -9.17
CA GLU A 87 -1.21 -10.32 -8.36
C GLU A 87 -2.08 -9.35 -9.16
N HIS A 88 -1.69 -9.09 -10.42
CA HIS A 88 -2.49 -8.25 -11.31
C HIS A 88 -3.87 -8.87 -11.54
N MET A 89 -3.96 -10.20 -11.57
CA MET A 89 -5.24 -10.92 -11.63
C MET A 89 -6.14 -10.53 -10.45
N TYR A 90 -5.61 -10.60 -9.22
CA TYR A 90 -6.36 -10.23 -8.01
C TYR A 90 -6.87 -8.79 -8.04
N PHE A 91 -5.99 -7.86 -8.43
CA PHE A 91 -6.35 -6.45 -8.51
C PHE A 91 -7.34 -6.14 -9.64
N SER A 92 -7.48 -7.03 -10.61
CA SER A 92 -8.50 -6.93 -11.65
C SER A 92 -9.89 -7.38 -11.15
N PHE A 93 -9.97 -8.17 -10.08
CA PHE A 93 -11.25 -8.62 -9.52
C PHE A 93 -12.08 -7.42 -9.01
N PRO A 94 -13.42 -7.50 -9.14
CA PRO A 94 -14.32 -6.56 -8.46
C PRO A 94 -14.01 -6.54 -6.97
N ARG A 95 -14.14 -5.38 -6.33
CA ARG A 95 -13.87 -5.24 -4.88
C ARG A 95 -14.65 -6.24 -4.02
N ALA A 96 -15.87 -6.58 -4.42
CA ALA A 96 -16.72 -7.56 -3.74
C ALA A 96 -16.20 -9.01 -3.84
N ALA A 97 -15.37 -9.32 -4.84
CA ALA A 97 -14.73 -10.62 -5.04
C ALA A 97 -13.27 -10.65 -4.55
N ARG A 98 -12.80 -9.64 -3.82
CA ARG A 98 -11.47 -9.65 -3.21
C ARG A 98 -11.57 -10.17 -1.79
N LEU A 99 -11.78 -11.47 -1.70
CA LEU A 99 -11.99 -12.17 -0.43
C LEU A 99 -10.68 -12.25 0.36
N ASN A 100 -10.80 -12.27 1.68
CA ASN A 100 -9.63 -12.30 2.57
C ASN A 100 -9.03 -13.70 2.67
N ASP A 101 -9.85 -14.72 2.49
CA ASP A 101 -9.48 -16.13 2.57
C ASP A 101 -9.73 -16.82 1.22
N ILE A 102 -8.77 -17.66 0.80
CA ILE A 102 -8.89 -18.41 -0.45
C ILE A 102 -9.99 -19.49 -0.36
N ASP A 103 -10.28 -19.96 0.85
CA ASP A 103 -11.30 -20.98 1.11
C ASP A 103 -12.73 -20.45 0.91
N GLU A 104 -12.91 -19.13 0.83
CA GLU A 104 -14.20 -18.50 0.53
C GLU A 104 -14.55 -18.54 -0.99
N TYR A 105 -13.58 -18.84 -1.87
CA TYR A 105 -13.85 -19.02 -3.29
C TYR A 105 -14.38 -20.44 -3.61
N PRO A 106 -15.13 -20.62 -4.71
CA PRO A 106 -15.50 -21.93 -5.22
C PRO A 106 -14.28 -22.80 -5.48
N ASP A 107 -14.42 -24.10 -5.29
CA ASP A 107 -13.32 -25.08 -5.36
C ASP A 107 -12.47 -24.94 -6.62
N GLU A 108 -13.10 -24.74 -7.78
CA GLU A 108 -12.39 -24.61 -9.06
C GLU A 108 -11.58 -23.31 -9.17
N VAL A 109 -12.10 -22.22 -8.59
CA VAL A 109 -11.38 -20.95 -8.50
C VAL A 109 -10.21 -21.09 -7.56
N ARG A 110 -10.44 -21.68 -6.37
CA ARG A 110 -9.39 -21.94 -5.38
C ARG A 110 -8.24 -22.78 -5.95
N LYS A 111 -8.54 -23.95 -6.53
CA LYS A 111 -7.52 -24.81 -7.17
C LYS A 111 -6.70 -24.06 -8.23
N THR A 112 -7.39 -23.25 -9.04
CA THR A 112 -6.72 -22.48 -10.10
C THR A 112 -5.81 -21.41 -9.49
N LEU A 113 -6.27 -20.67 -8.48
CA LEU A 113 -5.46 -19.69 -7.77
C LEU A 113 -4.25 -20.35 -7.09
N GLU A 114 -4.44 -21.47 -6.40
CA GLU A 114 -3.35 -22.24 -5.78
C GLU A 114 -2.30 -22.67 -6.81
N SER A 115 -2.72 -23.08 -8.01
CA SER A 115 -1.79 -23.47 -9.08
C SER A 115 -0.87 -22.33 -9.56
N PHE A 116 -1.27 -21.08 -9.33
CA PHE A 116 -0.49 -19.89 -9.66
C PHE A 116 0.39 -19.37 -8.51
N ASP A 117 0.56 -20.16 -7.43
CA ASP A 117 1.22 -19.73 -6.19
C ASP A 117 0.60 -18.42 -5.65
N PHE A 118 -0.72 -18.32 -5.76
CA PHE A 118 -1.44 -17.13 -5.37
C PHE A 118 -1.31 -16.92 -3.86
N PRO A 119 -0.93 -15.71 -3.39
CA PRO A 119 -0.67 -15.49 -1.97
C PRO A 119 -1.99 -15.58 -1.20
N VAL A 120 -2.21 -16.71 -0.53
CA VAL A 120 -3.44 -17.04 0.22
C VAL A 120 -3.74 -16.06 1.35
N ALA A 121 -2.73 -15.33 1.85
CA ALA A 121 -2.88 -14.34 2.92
C ALA A 121 -2.96 -12.92 2.34
N VAL A 122 -4.10 -12.53 1.76
CA VAL A 122 -4.33 -11.16 1.29
C VAL A 122 -5.06 -10.31 2.34
N ASP A 123 -4.58 -10.31 3.58
CA ASP A 123 -4.55 -9.00 4.24
C ASP A 123 -3.58 -8.16 3.39
N GLY A 124 -4.09 -7.12 2.72
CA GLY A 124 -3.28 -6.23 1.90
C GLY A 124 -2.01 -5.73 2.63
N ARG A 125 -2.01 -5.76 3.97
CA ARG A 125 -0.82 -5.53 4.81
C ARG A 125 0.24 -6.63 4.72
N LEU A 126 -0.13 -7.91 4.81
CA LEU A 126 0.83 -9.02 4.75
C LEU A 126 1.47 -9.13 3.37
N TYR A 127 0.68 -8.91 2.33
CA TYR A 127 1.17 -8.87 0.97
C TYR A 127 2.13 -7.68 0.74
N ALA A 128 1.77 -6.47 1.21
CA ALA A 128 2.66 -5.31 1.17
C ALA A 128 3.97 -5.57 1.95
N LEU A 129 3.90 -6.25 3.09
CA LEU A 129 5.07 -6.63 3.88
C LEU A 129 5.96 -7.67 3.19
N ARG A 130 5.39 -8.69 2.54
CA ARG A 130 6.14 -9.68 1.76
C ARG A 130 6.89 -9.01 0.62
N ARG A 131 6.18 -8.19 -0.17
CA ARG A 131 6.78 -7.41 -1.28
C ARG A 131 7.87 -6.48 -0.78
N TRP A 132 7.68 -5.80 0.36
CA TRP A 132 8.70 -4.93 0.94
C TRP A 132 9.93 -5.71 1.40
N ARG A 133 9.74 -6.93 1.96
CA ARG A 133 10.84 -7.83 2.34
C ARG A 133 11.61 -8.32 1.11
N GLU A 134 10.93 -8.83 0.09
CA GLU A 134 11.55 -9.32 -1.14
C GLU A 134 12.28 -8.21 -1.91
N HIS A 135 11.68 -7.02 -1.96
CA HIS A 135 12.33 -5.85 -2.54
C HIS A 135 13.54 -5.41 -1.70
N GLY A 136 13.44 -5.43 -0.37
CA GLY A 136 14.55 -5.17 0.54
C GLY A 136 15.70 -6.17 0.39
N GLU A 137 15.41 -7.45 0.19
CA GLU A 137 16.40 -8.49 -0.07
C GLU A 137 17.07 -8.32 -1.44
N LYS A 138 16.30 -8.00 -2.50
CA LYS A 138 16.86 -7.67 -3.82
C LYS A 138 17.74 -6.43 -3.79
N MET A 139 17.38 -5.44 -2.98
CA MET A 139 18.20 -4.24 -2.77
C MET A 139 19.48 -4.58 -2.01
N ARG A 140 19.42 -5.37 -0.93
CA ARG A 140 20.61 -5.85 -0.21
C ARG A 140 21.52 -6.71 -1.08
N ALA A 141 20.95 -7.54 -1.96
CA ALA A 141 21.72 -8.37 -2.88
C ALA A 141 22.43 -7.56 -3.99
N LYS A 142 21.96 -6.33 -4.27
CA LYS A 142 22.60 -5.37 -5.18
C LYS A 142 23.47 -4.35 -4.46
N GLU A 143 23.31 -4.22 -3.15
CA GLU A 143 24.15 -3.36 -2.33
C GLU A 143 25.53 -4.02 -2.27
N PRO A 144 26.59 -3.36 -2.78
CA PRO A 144 27.93 -3.91 -2.65
C PRO A 144 28.21 -4.14 -1.17
N ASP A 145 28.90 -5.24 -0.84
CA ASP A 145 29.27 -5.56 0.54
C ASP A 145 29.71 -4.26 1.24
N PRO A 146 29.11 -3.92 2.39
CA PRO A 146 29.46 -2.70 3.08
C PRO A 146 30.97 -2.70 3.22
N PRO A 147 31.66 -1.60 2.83
CA PRO A 147 33.12 -1.58 2.82
C PRO A 147 33.57 -2.13 4.17
N GLN A 148 34.27 -3.26 4.15
CA GLN A 148 34.71 -3.90 5.38
C GLN A 148 35.30 -2.79 6.24
N PRO A 149 34.90 -2.67 7.52
CA PRO A 149 35.26 -1.53 8.33
C PRO A 149 36.77 -1.40 8.18
N MET A 150 37.19 -0.35 7.46
CA MET A 150 38.60 -0.04 7.37
C MET A 150 38.98 0.01 8.84
N ARG A 151 39.97 -0.79 9.23
CA ARG A 151 40.59 -0.64 10.54
C ARG A 151 41.27 0.72 10.50
N VAL A 152 40.48 1.77 10.63
CA VAL A 152 40.93 3.11 10.92
C VAL A 152 41.49 2.93 12.31
N PHE A 153 42.81 2.84 12.36
CA PHE A 153 43.55 2.99 13.59
C PHE A 153 43.24 4.42 14.04
N ILE A 154 42.14 4.58 14.77
CA ILE A 154 41.87 5.78 15.54
C ILE A 154 42.83 5.63 16.70
N PRO A 155 43.97 6.36 16.76
CA PRO A 155 44.70 6.43 18.00
C PRO A 155 43.68 6.92 19.02
N THR A 156 43.39 6.11 20.03
CA THR A 156 42.61 6.55 21.18
C THR A 156 43.35 7.72 21.81
N VAL A 157 43.06 8.93 21.35
CA VAL A 157 43.34 10.13 22.10
C VAL A 157 42.35 10.05 23.24
N SER A 158 42.77 9.43 24.34
CA SER A 158 42.07 9.51 25.61
C SER A 158 41.99 11.00 25.94
N PHE A 159 40.88 11.64 25.61
CA PHE A 159 40.62 13.03 25.97
C PHE A 159 40.46 13.04 27.48
N ARG A 160 41.59 13.30 28.15
CA ARG A 160 41.73 13.21 29.59
C ARG A 160 41.03 14.43 30.19
N TRP A 161 39.72 14.32 30.43
CA TRP A 161 38.89 15.37 31.01
C TRP A 161 39.50 16.02 32.27
N ARG A 162 40.41 15.34 32.97
CA ARG A 162 41.16 15.88 34.12
C ARG A 162 41.74 17.28 33.91
N THR A 163 42.21 17.61 32.71
CA THR A 163 42.89 18.90 32.46
C THR A 163 41.92 20.06 32.23
N VAL A 164 40.69 19.79 31.80
CA VAL A 164 39.65 20.83 31.64
C VAL A 164 39.04 21.18 33.00
N TRP A 165 38.91 20.20 33.89
CA TRP A 165 38.35 20.42 35.23
C TRP A 165 39.30 21.13 36.21
N SER A 166 40.61 21.17 35.93
CA SER A 166 41.59 21.79 36.83
C SER A 166 41.69 23.32 36.70
N ASN A 167 41.11 23.91 35.64
CA ASN A 167 41.16 25.35 35.38
C ASN A 167 39.83 26.07 35.66
N LEU A 168 38.84 25.39 36.24
CA LEU A 168 37.58 26.03 36.63
C LEU A 168 37.80 26.88 37.90
N PRO A 169 37.31 28.14 37.94
CA PRO A 169 37.36 28.99 39.12
C PRO A 169 36.74 28.28 40.33
N ARG A 170 37.33 28.45 41.53
CA ARG A 170 36.89 27.78 42.77
C ARG A 170 35.41 27.97 43.10
N GLU A 171 34.78 29.03 42.59
CA GLU A 171 33.35 29.30 42.78
C GLU A 171 32.43 28.31 42.05
N MET A 172 32.91 27.61 41.01
CA MET A 172 32.13 26.58 40.32
C MET A 172 32.22 25.19 40.97
N THR A 173 33.04 25.01 42.01
CA THR A 173 33.21 23.70 42.67
C THR A 173 31.93 23.24 43.39
N GLN A 174 31.06 24.16 43.79
CA GLN A 174 29.75 23.82 44.40
C GLN A 174 28.77 23.16 43.42
N TYR A 175 28.92 23.35 42.11
CA TYR A 175 28.07 22.69 41.10
C TYR A 175 28.49 21.25 40.77
N ARG A 176 29.69 20.83 41.21
CA ARG A 176 30.23 19.49 40.91
C ARG A 176 29.44 18.36 41.59
N SER A 177 28.88 18.63 42.76
CA SER A 177 28.00 17.72 43.51
C SER A 177 26.55 17.74 43.04
N MET A 178 26.11 18.76 42.28
CA MET A 178 24.78 18.78 41.67
C MET A 178 24.71 17.97 40.36
N LEU A 179 25.80 17.89 39.59
CA LEU A 179 25.83 17.19 38.30
C LEU A 179 26.01 15.68 38.38
N THR A 180 26.42 15.13 39.53
CA THR A 180 26.54 13.67 39.73
C THR A 180 25.22 12.98 40.10
N LEU A 181 24.11 13.74 40.18
CA LEU A 181 22.77 13.22 40.48
C LEU A 181 21.79 13.42 39.31
N VAL A 182 22.31 13.66 38.10
CA VAL A 182 21.49 13.68 36.89
C VAL A 182 21.22 12.24 36.47
N ARG A 183 20.05 11.75 36.84
CA ARG A 183 19.49 10.49 36.34
C ARG A 183 19.60 10.50 34.80
N PRO A 184 20.02 9.40 34.16
CA PRO A 184 20.02 9.34 32.69
C PRO A 184 18.62 9.70 32.20
N PRO A 185 18.51 10.58 31.18
CA PRO A 185 17.23 11.10 30.75
C PRO A 185 16.32 9.94 30.39
N GLY A 186 15.13 9.94 30.97
CA GLY A 186 14.12 8.93 30.64
C GLY A 186 13.78 8.99 29.15
N PRO A 187 13.23 7.92 28.57
CA PRO A 187 12.85 7.91 27.15
C PRO A 187 11.93 9.08 26.78
N LEU A 188 11.10 9.57 27.71
CA LEU A 188 10.26 10.75 27.51
C LEU A 188 11.04 12.06 27.41
N GLU A 189 12.11 12.23 28.20
CA GLU A 189 12.96 13.44 28.13
C GLU A 189 13.74 13.50 26.82
N ILE A 190 14.16 12.35 26.30
CA ILE A 190 14.80 12.25 24.98
C ILE A 190 13.82 12.69 23.89
N ILE A 191 12.56 12.23 23.96
CA ILE A 191 11.50 12.62 23.02
C ILE A 191 11.21 14.13 23.10
N ILE A 192 11.09 14.68 24.32
CA ILE A 192 10.86 16.12 24.54
C ILE A 192 12.01 16.95 23.98
N THR A 193 13.26 16.55 24.23
CA THR A 193 14.45 17.25 23.73
C THR A 193 14.51 17.21 22.21
N ALA A 194 14.18 16.06 21.60
CA ALA A 194 14.09 15.92 20.15
C ALA A 194 12.99 16.82 19.54
N LEU A 195 11.83 16.91 20.20
CA LEU A 195 10.73 17.79 19.76
C LEU A 195 11.10 19.26 19.85
N ILE A 196 11.77 19.69 20.92
CA ILE A 196 12.24 21.08 21.07
C ILE A 196 13.23 21.42 19.96
N ASN A 197 14.19 20.54 19.68
CA ASN A 197 15.16 20.74 18.61
C ASN A 197 14.49 20.79 17.22
N LEU A 198 13.46 19.97 16.99
CA LEU A 198 12.70 19.97 15.74
C LEU A 198 11.94 21.30 15.56
N VAL A 199 11.29 21.80 16.61
CA VAL A 199 10.57 23.09 16.57
C VAL A 199 11.54 24.23 16.29
N LEU A 200 12.71 24.26 16.96
CA LEU A 200 13.74 25.27 16.71
C LEU A 200 14.24 25.25 15.26
N LEU A 201 14.39 24.07 14.66
CA LEU A 201 14.76 23.92 13.25
C LEU A 201 13.71 24.49 12.30
N ILE A 202 12.41 24.28 12.59
CA ILE A 202 11.31 24.83 11.79
C ILE A 202 11.29 26.37 11.88
N PHE A 203 11.49 26.93 13.07
CA PHE A 203 11.59 28.40 13.25
C PHE A 203 12.79 29.00 12.52
N LEU A 204 13.94 28.33 12.53
CA LEU A 204 15.12 28.74 11.75
C LEU A 204 14.84 28.72 10.25
N ALA A 205 14.23 27.64 9.74
CA ALA A 205 13.93 27.49 8.32
C ALA A 205 12.93 28.56 7.82
N THR A 206 11.87 28.81 8.58
CA THR A 206 10.85 29.83 8.26
C THR A 206 11.41 31.24 8.34
N GLY A 207 12.24 31.55 9.35
CA GLY A 207 12.92 32.84 9.45
C GLY A 207 13.85 33.11 8.27
N ILE A 208 14.64 32.12 7.85
CA ILE A 208 15.51 32.23 6.67
C ILE A 208 14.67 32.48 5.40
N TRP A 209 13.55 31.77 5.23
CA TRP A 209 12.68 31.95 4.06
C TRP A 209 12.10 33.36 3.95
N VAL A 210 11.66 33.96 5.06
CA VAL A 210 11.15 35.35 5.10
C VAL A 210 12.24 36.34 4.70
N VAL A 211 13.47 36.18 5.22
CA VAL A 211 14.60 37.06 4.89
C VAL A 211 14.98 36.95 3.41
N VAL A 212 15.01 35.74 2.85
CA VAL A 212 15.30 35.51 1.42
C VAL A 212 14.24 36.18 0.54
N ASN A 213 12.95 35.98 0.83
CA ASN A 213 11.87 36.62 0.05
C ASN A 213 11.91 38.14 0.15
N TRP A 214 12.20 38.68 1.33
CA TRP A 214 12.34 40.13 1.52
C TRP A 214 13.52 40.70 0.69
N LEU A 215 14.66 40.02 0.68
CA LEU A 215 15.82 40.40 -0.14
C LEU A 215 15.52 40.34 -1.64
N VAL A 216 14.87 39.28 -2.11
CA VAL A 216 14.47 39.11 -3.52
C VAL A 216 13.49 40.21 -3.95
N GLY A 217 12.48 40.50 -3.11
CA GLY A 217 11.55 41.60 -3.36
C GLY A 217 12.25 42.96 -3.47
N ARG A 218 13.23 43.22 -2.59
CA ARG A 218 14.00 44.47 -2.61
C ARG A 218 14.89 44.61 -3.85
N MET A 219 15.49 43.52 -4.34
CA MET A 219 16.29 43.54 -5.56
C MET A 219 15.45 43.78 -6.83
N LEU A 220 14.20 43.28 -6.86
CA LEU A 220 13.31 43.45 -8.01
C LEU A 220 12.77 44.88 -8.12
N VAL A 221 12.48 45.55 -7.00
CA VAL A 221 11.97 46.93 -6.99
C VAL A 221 13.05 47.96 -7.37
N GLY A 222 14.33 47.68 -7.10
CA GLY A 222 15.45 48.58 -7.40
C GLY A 222 15.90 48.66 -8.87
N ARG A 223 15.30 47.89 -9.79
CA ARG A 223 15.65 47.88 -11.23
C ARG A 223 14.66 48.62 -12.14
N ILE A 224 13.65 49.29 -11.57
CA ILE A 224 12.58 49.98 -12.32
C ILE A 224 12.69 51.51 -12.16
N GLN A 225 13.89 52.03 -11.90
CA GLN A 225 14.22 53.46 -11.96
C GLN A 225 15.44 53.65 -12.85
#